data_AF-A0A4P6JYL8-F1
#
_entry.id   AF-A0A4P6JYL8-F1
#
_cell.length_a   1.000
_cell.length_b   1.000
_cell.length_c   1.000
_cell.angle_alpha   90.00
_cell.angle_beta   90.00
_cell.angle_gamma   90.00
#
_symmetry.space_group_name_H-M   'P 1'
#
loop_
_entity.id
_entity.type
_entity.pdbx_description
1 polymer ?
#
loop_
_entity_poly.entity_id
_entity_poly.type
_entity_poly.pdbx_seq_one_letter_code
_entity_poly.pdbx_strand_id
1 'polypeptide(L)'
;MRIRIALAPYEQDILLPALKAKFPDLTPEPQSIYTYYNAYLDVSPQGRGIEQSAFLRVHRIRYIDAESEQQQAIARFFHGVEIAGAQVKSVSFPGPIHERLGVILEDKDGRTILLRFPPNWQLPLRSQIL
;
A
#
# COMPACT_ATOMS: atom_id res chain seq x y z
N MET A 1 8.71 2.95 -5.31
CA MET A 1 7.71 2.50 -4.32
C MET A 1 6.64 3.57 -4.18
N ARG A 2 5.35 3.21 -4.25
CA ARG A 2 4.26 4.18 -4.05
C ARG A 2 4.09 4.46 -2.56
N ILE A 3 4.02 5.73 -2.19
CA ILE A 3 3.89 6.16 -0.81
C ILE A 3 2.76 7.17 -0.63
N ARG A 4 2.17 7.17 0.58
CA ARG A 4 1.25 8.19 1.07
C ARG A 4 1.95 9.01 2.13
N ILE A 5 2.18 10.27 1.85
CA ILE A 5 2.87 11.22 2.72
C ILE A 5 1.83 11.92 3.59
N ALA A 6 1.99 11.85 4.91
CA ALA A 6 1.17 12.59 5.85
C ALA A 6 1.83 13.93 6.17
N LEU A 7 1.12 15.03 5.93
CA LEU A 7 1.54 16.36 6.35
C LEU A 7 0.50 16.94 7.31
N ALA A 8 0.95 17.37 8.49
CA ALA A 8 0.09 18.13 9.39
C ALA A 8 -0.26 19.48 8.75
N PRO A 9 -1.42 20.09 9.08
CA PRO A 9 -1.86 21.34 8.45
C PRO A 9 -0.80 22.46 8.48
N TYR A 10 -0.13 22.66 9.61
CA TYR A 10 0.91 23.69 9.76
C TYR A 10 2.20 23.38 8.96
N GLU A 11 2.43 22.12 8.60
CA GLU A 11 3.60 21.71 7.81
C GLU A 11 3.38 22.00 6.32
N GLN A 12 2.14 22.11 5.86
CA GLN A 12 1.82 22.31 4.46
C GLN A 12 2.33 23.67 3.97
N ASP A 13 2.13 24.74 4.74
CA ASP A 13 2.54 26.08 4.33
C ASP A 13 4.06 26.22 4.18
N ILE A 14 4.83 25.41 4.92
CA ILE A 14 6.29 25.51 5.00
C ILE A 14 6.97 24.45 4.12
N LEU A 15 6.52 23.20 4.21
CA LEU A 15 7.20 22.05 3.62
C LEU A 15 6.65 21.67 2.26
N LEU A 16 5.38 21.97 1.93
CA LEU A 16 4.78 21.53 0.67
C LEU A 16 5.54 22.02 -0.58
N PRO A 17 6.04 23.27 -0.66
CA PRO A 17 6.82 23.71 -1.82
C PRO A 17 8.11 22.91 -1.99
N ALA A 18 8.86 22.69 -0.91
CA ALA A 18 10.09 21.89 -0.92
C ALA A 18 9.81 20.41 -1.18
N LEU A 19 8.70 19.89 -0.67
CA LEU A 19 8.26 18.52 -0.91
C LEU A 19 7.92 18.30 -2.38
N LYS A 20 7.21 19.24 -3.03
CA LYS A 20 6.94 19.19 -4.49
C LYS A 20 8.20 19.21 -5.33
N ALA A 21 9.25 19.91 -4.87
CA ALA A 21 10.54 19.89 -5.57
C ALA A 21 11.22 18.51 -5.52
N LYS A 22 11.07 17.76 -4.42
CA LYS A 22 11.61 16.39 -4.26
C LYS A 22 10.70 15.31 -4.83
N PHE A 23 9.39 15.57 -4.87
CA PHE A 23 8.34 14.69 -5.38
C PHE A 23 7.48 15.47 -6.40
N PRO A 24 7.93 15.59 -7.66
CA PRO A 24 7.18 16.29 -8.72
C PRO A 24 5.85 15.63 -9.07
N ASP A 25 5.70 14.34 -8.76
CA ASP A 25 4.50 13.53 -8.93
C ASP A 25 3.56 13.59 -7.70
N LEU A 26 3.86 14.46 -6.73
CA LEU A 26 3.06 14.64 -5.52
C LEU A 26 1.65 15.13 -5.87
N THR A 27 0.64 14.34 -5.52
CA THR A 27 -0.78 14.67 -5.75
C THR A 27 -1.56 14.54 -4.45
N PRO A 28 -2.52 15.44 -4.15
CA PRO A 28 -3.35 15.30 -2.96
C PRO A 28 -4.22 14.04 -3.08
N GLU A 29 -4.39 13.32 -1.98
CA GLU A 29 -5.30 12.18 -1.93
C GLU A 29 -6.76 12.66 -1.83
N PRO A 30 -7.63 12.30 -2.80
CA PRO A 30 -9.03 12.65 -2.72
C PRO A 30 -9.71 11.90 -1.56
N GLN A 31 -10.61 12.59 -0.83
CA GLN A 31 -11.51 12.03 0.19
C GLN A 31 -10.89 11.56 1.51
N SER A 32 -9.70 12.04 1.89
CA SER A 32 -9.16 11.74 3.22
C SER A 32 -9.55 12.79 4.27
N ILE A 33 -9.96 12.33 5.46
CA ILE A 33 -10.17 13.18 6.66
C ILE A 33 -8.86 13.83 7.16
N TYR A 34 -7.72 13.32 6.70
CA TYR A 34 -6.39 13.85 6.96
C TYR A 34 -5.76 14.30 5.65
N THR A 35 -4.85 15.28 5.68
CA THR A 35 -4.14 15.67 4.46
C THR A 35 -3.02 14.69 4.14
N TYR A 36 -3.34 13.75 3.26
CA TYR A 36 -2.36 12.85 2.65
C TYR A 36 -2.06 13.27 1.21
N TYR A 37 -0.83 13.00 0.80
CA TYR A 37 -0.38 13.19 -0.57
C TYR A 37 0.20 11.88 -1.11
N ASN A 38 -0.18 11.52 -2.33
CA ASN A 38 0.36 10.38 -3.05
C ASN A 38 1.65 10.80 -3.78
N ALA A 39 2.69 9.98 -3.71
CA ALA A 39 3.95 10.17 -4.43
C ALA A 39 4.67 8.84 -4.69
N TYR A 40 5.71 8.89 -5.52
CA TYR A 40 6.64 7.79 -5.73
C TYR A 40 7.98 8.08 -5.05
N LEU A 41 8.35 7.18 -4.14
CA LEU A 41 9.69 7.11 -3.56
C LEU A 41 10.58 6.25 -4.45
N ASP A 42 11.62 6.85 -5.03
CA ASP A 42 12.68 6.10 -5.68
C ASP A 42 13.50 5.35 -4.62
N VAL A 43 13.57 4.03 -4.74
CA VAL A 43 14.27 3.14 -3.79
C VAL A 43 15.67 2.75 -4.29
N SER A 44 16.11 3.31 -5.42
CA SER A 44 17.46 3.08 -5.91
C SER A 44 18.49 3.62 -4.89
N PRO A 45 19.60 2.90 -4.68
CA PRO A 45 20.60 3.28 -3.68
C PRO A 45 21.47 4.47 -4.11
N GLN A 46 21.12 5.19 -5.18
CA GLN A 46 21.87 6.31 -5.73
C GLN A 46 20.94 7.38 -6.29
N GLY A 47 21.39 8.63 -6.33
CA GLY A 47 20.65 9.72 -6.95
C GLY A 47 19.39 10.14 -6.18
N ARG A 48 18.28 10.27 -6.92
CA ARG A 48 17.06 10.93 -6.43
C ARG A 48 16.42 10.24 -5.21
N GLY A 49 16.53 8.92 -5.11
CA GLY A 49 16.01 8.15 -3.97
C GLY A 49 16.65 8.52 -2.63
N ILE A 50 17.96 8.80 -2.62
CA ILE A 50 18.67 9.25 -1.41
C ILE A 50 18.15 10.62 -0.98
N GLU A 51 18.01 11.56 -1.92
CA GLU A 51 17.54 12.92 -1.59
C GLU A 51 16.11 12.92 -1.06
N GLN A 52 15.23 12.14 -1.69
CA GLN A 52 13.85 11.97 -1.24
C GLN A 52 13.80 11.38 0.18
N SER A 53 14.53 10.28 0.40
CA SER A 53 14.59 9.62 1.71
C SER A 53 15.20 10.50 2.79
N ALA A 54 16.27 11.24 2.45
CA ALA A 54 16.92 12.18 3.35
C ALA A 54 15.99 13.34 3.72
N PHE A 55 15.27 13.91 2.74
CA PHE A 55 14.31 14.99 2.98
C PHE A 55 13.21 14.54 3.95
N LEU A 56 12.59 13.38 3.68
CA LEU A 56 11.56 12.82 4.57
C LEU A 56 12.09 12.59 5.99
N ARG A 57 13.32 12.08 6.12
CA ARG A 57 13.95 11.83 7.42
C ARG A 57 14.30 13.12 8.18
N VAL A 58 14.91 14.10 7.52
CA VAL A 58 15.33 15.38 8.13
C VAL A 58 14.13 16.14 8.67
N HIS A 59 13.06 16.19 7.89
CA HIS A 59 11.83 16.88 8.27
C HIS A 59 10.86 16.01 9.08
N ARG A 60 11.26 14.76 9.42
CA ARG A 60 10.43 13.78 10.17
C ARG A 60 9.04 13.57 9.55
N ILE A 61 8.94 13.71 8.23
CA ILE A 61 7.70 13.55 7.49
C ILE A 61 7.34 12.07 7.48
N ARG A 62 6.17 11.74 8.03
CA ARG A 62 5.68 10.36 8.05
C ARG A 62 5.14 10.00 6.67
N TYR A 63 5.42 8.79 6.24
CA TYR A 63 4.80 8.22 5.06
C TYR A 63 4.45 6.75 5.30
N ILE A 64 3.50 6.27 4.51
CA ILE A 64 3.03 4.90 4.50
C ILE A 64 3.39 4.32 3.12
N ASP A 65 3.89 3.10 3.10
CA ASP A 65 3.98 2.33 1.86
C ASP A 65 2.55 1.94 1.43
N ALA A 66 2.08 2.56 0.35
CA ALA A 66 0.72 2.41 -0.13
C ALA A 66 0.44 0.98 -0.61
N GLU A 67 1.47 0.28 -1.12
CA GLU A 67 1.33 -1.10 -1.57
C GLU A 67 1.19 -2.04 -0.38
N SER A 68 2.07 -1.91 0.62
CA SER A 68 1.97 -2.67 1.87
C SER A 68 0.63 -2.43 2.59
N GLU A 69 0.13 -1.18 2.61
CA GLU A 69 -1.17 -0.88 3.21
C GLU A 69 -2.32 -1.58 2.46
N GLN A 70 -2.29 -1.57 1.12
CA GLN A 70 -3.29 -2.27 0.32
C GLN A 70 -3.25 -3.78 0.53
N GLN A 71 -2.05 -4.37 0.59
CA GLN A 71 -1.88 -5.79 0.90
C GLN A 71 -2.49 -6.14 2.27
N GLN A 72 -2.27 -5.31 3.28
CA GLN A 72 -2.87 -5.48 4.60
C GLN A 72 -4.39 -5.35 4.58
N ALA A 73 -4.94 -4.38 3.83
CA ALA A 73 -6.38 -4.21 3.68
C ALA A 73 -7.02 -5.45 3.03
N ILE A 74 -6.40 -5.98 1.96
CA ILE A 74 -6.85 -7.21 1.29
C ILE A 74 -6.76 -8.41 2.24
N ALA A 75 -5.65 -8.56 2.97
CA ALA A 75 -5.48 -9.64 3.93
C ALA A 75 -6.56 -9.62 5.02
N ARG A 76 -6.93 -8.42 5.51
CA ARG A 76 -8.03 -8.25 6.47
C ARG A 76 -9.39 -8.55 5.85
N PHE A 77 -9.63 -8.13 4.61
CA PHE A 77 -10.87 -8.42 3.89
C PHE A 77 -11.14 -9.94 3.79
N PHE A 78 -10.09 -10.71 3.51
CA PHE A 78 -10.18 -12.17 3.42
C PHE A 78 -10.13 -12.88 4.78
N HIS A 79 -9.81 -12.19 5.86
CA HIS A 79 -9.67 -12.82 7.17
C HIS A 79 -11.02 -13.36 7.65
N GLY A 80 -11.07 -14.66 7.95
CA GLY A 80 -12.29 -15.33 8.41
C GLY A 80 -13.32 -15.61 7.32
N VAL A 81 -13.03 -15.29 6.05
CA VAL A 81 -13.90 -15.64 4.92
C VAL A 81 -13.86 -17.15 4.69
N GLU A 82 -15.02 -17.73 4.42
CA GLU A 82 -15.18 -19.12 3.98
C GLU A 82 -15.40 -19.16 2.46
N ILE A 83 -14.58 -19.93 1.75
CA ILE A 83 -14.70 -20.13 0.31
C ILE A 83 -14.98 -21.62 0.08
N ALA A 84 -16.18 -21.92 -0.42
CA ALA A 84 -16.61 -23.29 -0.75
C ALA A 84 -16.40 -24.32 0.39
N GLY A 85 -16.66 -23.94 1.65
CA GLY A 85 -16.49 -24.84 2.79
C GLY A 85 -15.12 -24.80 3.47
N ALA A 86 -14.16 -24.04 2.95
CA ALA A 86 -12.80 -23.93 3.46
C ALA A 86 -12.51 -22.51 3.99
N GLN A 87 -11.85 -22.41 5.14
CA GLN A 87 -11.56 -21.12 5.78
C GLN A 87 -10.25 -20.53 5.24
N VAL A 88 -10.25 -19.23 4.97
CA VAL A 88 -9.01 -18.52 4.66
C VAL A 88 -8.11 -18.44 5.89
N LYS A 89 -6.89 -19.00 5.79
CA LYS A 89 -5.86 -18.91 6.84
C LYS A 89 -4.91 -17.76 6.62
N SER A 90 -4.46 -17.56 5.39
CA SER A 90 -3.53 -16.49 5.07
C SER A 90 -3.67 -16.02 3.63
N VAL A 91 -3.20 -14.81 3.39
CA VAL A 91 -3.13 -14.18 2.08
C VAL A 91 -1.66 -13.91 1.78
N SER A 92 -1.25 -14.19 0.55
CA SER A 92 0.13 -14.11 0.08
C SER A 92 0.23 -13.27 -1.18
N PHE A 93 1.29 -12.47 -1.26
CA PHE A 93 1.63 -11.62 -2.39
C PHE A 93 3.05 -12.00 -2.85
N PRO A 94 3.23 -13.06 -3.66
CA PRO A 94 4.54 -13.53 -4.10
C PRO A 94 5.26 -12.60 -5.10
N GLY A 95 4.83 -11.35 -5.22
CA GLY A 95 5.34 -10.31 -6.08
C GLY A 95 4.59 -9.00 -5.83
N PRO A 96 4.76 -7.99 -6.68
CA PRO A 96 3.95 -6.78 -6.64
C PRO A 96 2.46 -7.12 -6.61
N ILE A 97 1.68 -6.33 -5.87
CA ILE A 97 0.27 -6.65 -5.58
C ILE A 97 -0.54 -6.89 -6.86
N HIS A 98 -0.19 -6.19 -7.95
CA HIS A 98 -0.83 -6.26 -9.27
C HIS A 98 -0.51 -7.53 -10.07
N GLU A 99 0.55 -8.24 -9.69
CA GLU A 99 1.07 -9.35 -10.49
C GLU A 99 0.50 -10.69 -10.03
N ARG A 100 0.48 -10.93 -8.71
CA ARG A 100 0.08 -12.24 -8.15
C ARG A 100 -0.50 -12.09 -6.75
N LEU A 101 -1.78 -12.43 -6.61
CA LEU A 101 -2.45 -12.65 -5.33
C LEU A 101 -2.76 -14.14 -5.18
N GLY A 102 -2.37 -14.71 -4.04
CA GLY A 102 -2.68 -16.08 -3.67
C GLY A 102 -3.28 -16.13 -2.27
N VAL A 103 -4.34 -16.92 -2.10
CA VAL A 103 -4.97 -17.15 -0.80
C VAL A 103 -4.79 -18.60 -0.40
N ILE A 104 -4.35 -18.82 0.83
CA ILE A 104 -4.17 -20.14 1.41
C ILE A 104 -5.40 -20.46 2.26
N LEU A 105 -6.12 -21.51 1.87
CA LEU A 105 -7.29 -22.03 2.55
C LEU A 105 -6.93 -23.30 3.33
N GLU A 106 -7.70 -23.58 4.38
CA GLU A 106 -7.74 -24.88 5.05
C GLU A 106 -9.16 -25.43 4.97
N ASP A 107 -9.30 -26.65 4.43
CA ASP A 107 -10.58 -27.34 4.41
C ASP A 107 -10.92 -27.99 5.76
N LYS A 108 -12.11 -28.58 5.86
CA LYS A 108 -12.59 -29.24 7.08
C LYS A 108 -11.76 -30.46 7.50
N ASP A 109 -11.01 -31.04 6.57
CA ASP A 109 -10.13 -32.18 6.79
C ASP A 109 -8.68 -31.74 7.13
N GLY A 110 -8.45 -30.44 7.29
CA GLY A 110 -7.13 -29.86 7.59
C GLY A 110 -6.19 -29.77 6.39
N ARG A 111 -6.69 -29.96 5.16
CA ARG A 111 -5.86 -29.86 3.94
C ARG A 111 -5.72 -28.41 3.53
N THR A 112 -4.49 -28.04 3.17
CA THR A 112 -4.16 -26.70 2.70
C THR A 112 -4.33 -26.60 1.18
N ILE A 113 -5.09 -25.59 0.72
CA ILE A 113 -5.34 -25.33 -0.70
C ILE A 113 -4.84 -23.92 -1.04
N LEU A 114 -4.01 -23.81 -2.09
CA LEU A 114 -3.61 -22.52 -2.63
C LEU A 114 -4.57 -22.11 -3.76
N LEU A 115 -5.39 -21.10 -3.52
CA LEU A 115 -6.16 -20.43 -4.56
C LEU A 115 -5.31 -19.32 -5.18
N ARG A 116 -5.14 -19.37 -6.50
CA ARG A 116 -4.49 -18.31 -7.27
C ARG A 116 -5.54 -17.56 -8.07
N PHE A 117 -5.50 -16.23 -8.00
CA PHE A 117 -6.38 -15.40 -8.81
C PHE A 117 -5.77 -15.22 -10.21
N PRO A 118 -6.60 -15.15 -11.26
CA PRO A 118 -6.10 -14.93 -12.61
C PRO A 118 -5.48 -13.52 -12.75
N PRO A 119 -4.52 -13.32 -13.68
CA PRO A 119 -3.77 -12.06 -13.78
C PRO A 119 -4.61 -10.81 -14.04
N ASN A 120 -5.81 -10.98 -14.61
CA ASN A 120 -6.75 -9.90 -14.92
C ASN A 120 -7.81 -9.72 -13.83
N TRP A 121 -7.73 -10.44 -12.71
CA TRP A 121 -8.65 -10.24 -11.60
C TRP A 121 -8.42 -8.86 -11.00
N GLN A 122 -9.48 -8.05 -10.97
CA GLN A 122 -9.38 -6.71 -10.40
C GLN A 122 -9.23 -6.82 -8.90
N LEU A 123 -8.10 -6.35 -8.40
CA LEU A 123 -7.83 -6.30 -6.98
C LEU A 123 -8.73 -5.25 -6.34
N PRO A 124 -9.39 -5.57 -5.22
CA PRO A 124 -10.20 -4.58 -4.54
C PRO A 124 -9.30 -3.42 -4.10
N LEU A 125 -9.75 -2.22 -4.42
CA LEU A 125 -9.08 -1.00 -4.00
C LEU A 125 -9.31 -0.81 -2.50
N ARG A 126 -8.35 -0.17 -1.81
CA ARG A 126 -8.52 0.17 -0.39
C ARG A 126 -9.83 0.91 -0.12
N SER A 127 -10.24 1.80 -1.03
CA SER A 127 -11.50 2.55 -0.96
C SER A 127 -12.77 1.70 -1.08
N GLN A 128 -12.65 0.44 -1.49
CA GLN A 128 -13.76 -0.53 -1.62
C GLN A 128 -13.83 -1.51 -0.45
N ILE A 129 -12.79 -1.56 0.38
CA ILE A 129 -12.65 -2.51 1.50
C ILE A 129 -12.95 -1.84 2.85
N LEU A 130 -12.65 -0.54 2.97
CA LEU A 130 -12.81 0.25 4.20
C LEU A 130 -14.11 1.04 4.23
#